data_AF-A0A9D6AMZ6-F1
#
_entry.id   AF-A0A9D6AMZ6-F1
#
_cell.length_a   1.000
_cell.length_b   1.000
_cell.length_c   1.000
_cell.angle_alpha   90.00
_cell.angle_beta   90.00
_cell.angle_gamma   90.00
#
_symmetry.space_group_name_H-M   'P 1'
#
loop_
_entity.id
_entity.type
_entity.pdbx_description
1 polymer ?
#
loop_
_entity_poly.entity_id
_entity_poly.type
_entity_poly.pdbx_seq_one_letter_code
_entity_poly.pdbx_strand_id
1 'polypeptide(L)'
;MLKTSWQEIHLLELIAVFLLTCTAWFYIKTYMDFESNYMTWLEGANGGEGMSRAEALGLSGDFLGGVLNPILSFFSFLALLFTLRLQRKELTATMDELKKSTSAAESNVRLFTEQIRAQRLDAFENTFFSLLKLHNSTFEKMNEPEPATAERPAESPLQRLMMQVRSQDSLEAARAVMMADHSEIDHFISILLEMLKFIDQKYPEDVETDRMFYANILKAIINQDAFEAVALYAATHNPHSPYFVFKQLIEKYELLQELDLRAVKRQKFVAGYLQFFPQLEKPVDN
;
A
#
# COMPACT_ATOMS: atom_id res chain seq x y z
N MET A 1 -36.18 -18.37 5.56
CA MET A 1 -35.96 -18.36 7.03
C MET A 1 -36.59 -17.15 7.72
N LEU A 2 -36.48 -15.92 7.21
CA LEU A 2 -37.18 -14.75 7.78
C LEU A 2 -38.71 -14.90 7.85
N LYS A 3 -39.31 -15.57 6.85
CA LYS A 3 -40.77 -15.78 6.77
C LYS A 3 -41.33 -16.61 7.94
N THR A 4 -40.55 -17.59 8.43
CA THR A 4 -40.98 -18.51 9.51
C THR A 4 -40.97 -17.82 10.87
N SER A 5 -39.95 -17.01 11.16
CA SER A 5 -39.87 -16.23 12.39
C SER A 5 -40.96 -15.15 12.49
N TRP A 6 -41.34 -14.54 11.37
CA TRP A 6 -42.48 -13.60 11.34
C TRP A 6 -43.82 -14.30 11.58
N GLN A 7 -44.00 -15.53 11.08
CA GLN A 7 -45.18 -16.35 11.36
C GLN A 7 -45.28 -16.75 12.84
N GLU A 8 -44.15 -17.04 13.49
CA GLU A 8 -44.10 -17.35 14.92
C GLU A 8 -44.44 -16.13 15.80
N ILE A 9 -43.98 -14.93 15.42
CA ILE A 9 -44.32 -13.68 16.12
C ILE A 9 -45.82 -13.39 16.00
N HIS A 10 -46.38 -13.45 14.79
CA HIS A 10 -47.82 -13.24 14.60
C HIS A 10 -48.68 -14.29 15.30
N LEU A 11 -48.19 -15.52 15.44
CA LEU A 11 -48.87 -16.56 16.21
C LEU A 11 -48.90 -16.21 17.71
N LEU A 12 -47.80 -15.73 18.27
CA LEU A 12 -47.75 -15.28 19.67
C LEU A 12 -48.64 -14.06 19.93
N GLU A 13 -48.66 -13.10 19.00
CA GLU A 13 -49.57 -11.94 19.05
C GLU A 13 -51.03 -12.40 19.04
N LEU A 14 -51.37 -13.34 18.17
CA LEU A 14 -52.73 -13.88 18.05
C LEU A 14 -53.14 -14.65 19.31
N ILE A 15 -52.23 -15.43 19.90
CA ILE A 15 -52.46 -16.12 21.18
C ILE A 15 -52.65 -15.12 22.31
N ALA A 16 -51.85 -14.05 22.37
CA ALA A 16 -51.98 -13.01 23.39
C ALA A 16 -53.32 -12.26 23.27
N VAL A 17 -53.72 -11.88 22.06
CA VAL A 17 -55.02 -11.26 21.78
C VAL A 17 -56.17 -12.21 22.13
N PHE A 18 -56.05 -13.50 21.78
CA PHE A 18 -57.03 -14.51 22.15
C PHE A 18 -57.17 -14.66 23.67
N LEU A 19 -56.06 -14.71 24.40
CA LEU A 19 -56.10 -14.78 25.87
C LEU A 19 -56.72 -13.53 26.47
N LEU A 20 -56.35 -12.33 26.00
CA LEU A 20 -56.94 -11.07 26.47
C LEU A 20 -58.45 -11.01 26.24
N THR A 21 -58.91 -11.45 25.06
CA THR A 21 -60.34 -11.49 24.73
C THR A 21 -61.09 -12.55 25.55
N CYS A 22 -60.52 -13.73 25.76
CA CYS A 22 -61.07 -14.73 26.68
C CYS A 22 -61.18 -14.20 28.12
N THR A 23 -60.19 -13.45 28.59
CA THR A 23 -60.18 -12.91 29.95
C THR A 23 -61.16 -11.76 30.12
N ALA A 24 -61.26 -10.89 29.11
CA ALA A 24 -62.28 -9.83 29.08
C ALA A 24 -63.68 -10.43 29.01
N TRP A 25 -63.89 -11.46 28.19
CA TRP A 25 -65.16 -12.17 28.09
C TRP A 25 -65.53 -12.86 29.42
N PHE A 26 -64.59 -13.55 30.05
CA PHE A 26 -64.81 -14.19 31.35
C PHE A 26 -65.11 -13.16 32.45
N TYR A 27 -64.45 -12.01 32.42
CA TYR A 27 -64.74 -10.89 33.33
C TYR A 27 -66.16 -10.35 33.13
N ILE A 28 -66.54 -10.06 31.88
CA ILE A 28 -67.90 -9.59 31.54
C ILE A 28 -68.94 -10.62 31.94
N LYS A 29 -68.70 -11.91 31.66
CA LYS A 29 -69.60 -13.00 32.05
C LYS A 29 -69.75 -13.07 33.57
N THR A 30 -68.66 -13.04 34.31
CA THR A 30 -68.68 -13.07 35.79
C THR A 30 -69.42 -11.86 36.35
N TYR A 31 -69.22 -10.67 35.76
CA TYR A 31 -69.93 -9.45 36.13
C TYR A 31 -71.44 -9.54 35.82
N MET A 32 -71.82 -10.07 34.65
CA MET A 32 -73.22 -10.26 34.28
C MET A 32 -73.92 -11.33 35.13
N ASP A 33 -73.27 -12.46 35.38
CA ASP A 33 -73.75 -13.52 36.27
C ASP A 33 -73.89 -12.98 37.70
N PHE A 34 -72.98 -12.10 38.14
CA PHE A 34 -73.09 -11.39 39.41
C PHE A 34 -74.29 -10.44 39.45
N GLU A 35 -74.45 -9.55 38.47
CA GLU A 35 -75.56 -8.58 38.41
C GLU A 35 -76.93 -9.30 38.32
N SER A 36 -77.01 -10.40 37.56
CA SER A 36 -78.24 -11.19 37.44
C SER A 36 -78.62 -11.89 38.74
N ASN A 37 -77.65 -12.30 39.55
CA ASN A 37 -77.87 -12.94 40.86
C ASN A 37 -77.91 -11.93 42.01
N TYR A 38 -77.60 -10.66 41.77
CA TYR A 38 -77.54 -9.61 42.79
C TYR A 38 -78.88 -9.41 43.52
N MET A 39 -80.00 -9.51 42.79
CA MET A 39 -81.34 -9.33 43.36
C MET A 39 -81.70 -10.46 44.35
N THR A 40 -81.28 -11.70 44.09
CA THR A 40 -81.50 -12.86 44.98
C THR A 40 -80.64 -12.82 46.23
N TRP A 41 -79.45 -12.20 46.17
CA TRP A 41 -78.54 -12.07 47.32
C TRP A 41 -78.93 -10.93 48.27
N LEU A 42 -79.56 -9.86 47.76
CA LEU A 42 -80.13 -8.78 48.58
C LEU A 42 -81.28 -9.26 49.47
N GLU A 43 -82.11 -10.20 48.99
CA GLU A 43 -83.17 -10.81 49.79
C GLU A 43 -82.62 -11.65 50.96
N GLY A 44 -81.51 -12.36 50.76
CA GLY A 44 -80.84 -13.12 51.83
C GLY A 44 -80.07 -12.25 52.83
N ALA A 45 -79.52 -11.11 52.40
CA ALA A 45 -78.80 -10.17 53.28
C ALA A 45 -79.72 -9.48 54.30
N ASN A 46 -80.99 -9.24 53.97
CA ASN A 46 -81.99 -8.75 54.93
C ASN A 46 -82.32 -9.76 56.04
N GLY A 47 -81.91 -11.04 55.90
CA GLY A 47 -82.07 -12.11 56.89
C GLY A 47 -80.84 -12.42 57.74
N GLY A 48 -79.70 -11.74 57.51
CA GLY A 48 -78.48 -11.88 58.34
C GLY A 48 -77.50 -13.00 57.98
N GLU A 49 -77.72 -13.74 56.89
CA GLU A 49 -76.83 -14.84 56.44
C GLU A 49 -76.32 -14.67 54.98
N GLY A 50 -76.12 -13.42 54.52
CA GLY A 50 -75.66 -13.12 53.15
C GLY A 50 -74.31 -12.40 53.09
N MET A 51 -73.55 -12.63 52.02
CA MET A 51 -72.28 -11.91 51.72
C MET A 51 -72.55 -10.48 51.22
N SER A 52 -71.75 -9.51 51.64
CA SER A 52 -71.84 -8.12 51.16
C SER A 52 -71.43 -8.01 49.68
N ARG A 53 -72.04 -7.07 48.93
CA ARG A 53 -71.67 -6.75 47.54
C ARG A 53 -70.16 -6.51 47.39
N ALA A 54 -69.55 -5.85 48.37
CA ALA A 54 -68.12 -5.54 48.35
C ALA A 54 -67.26 -6.80 48.58
N GLU A 55 -67.73 -7.74 49.41
CA GLU A 55 -67.02 -8.99 49.71
C GLU A 55 -67.04 -9.96 48.52
N ALA A 56 -68.18 -10.08 47.83
CA ALA A 56 -68.30 -10.91 46.63
C ALA A 56 -67.48 -10.35 45.44
N LEU A 57 -67.47 -9.02 45.27
CA LEU A 57 -66.62 -8.35 44.28
C LEU A 57 -65.13 -8.47 44.62
N GLY A 58 -64.78 -8.43 45.92
CA GLY A 58 -63.43 -8.69 46.39
C GLY A 58 -62.97 -10.12 46.07
N LEU A 59 -63.75 -11.13 46.45
CA LEU A 59 -63.40 -12.54 46.27
C LEU A 59 -63.29 -12.95 44.79
N SER A 60 -64.17 -12.41 43.93
CA SER A 60 -64.10 -12.62 42.48
C SER A 60 -62.90 -11.92 41.86
N GLY A 61 -62.60 -10.69 42.29
CA GLY A 61 -61.39 -9.96 41.93
C GLY A 61 -60.11 -10.70 42.34
N ASP A 62 -60.09 -11.29 43.52
CA ASP A 62 -58.96 -12.06 44.05
C ASP A 62 -58.73 -13.37 43.29
N PHE A 63 -59.79 -14.10 42.91
CA PHE A 63 -59.67 -15.29 42.07
C PHE A 63 -59.18 -14.95 40.66
N LEU A 64 -59.75 -13.91 40.05
CA LEU A 64 -59.34 -13.43 38.73
C LEU A 64 -57.89 -12.95 38.75
N GLY A 65 -57.52 -12.08 39.68
CA GLY A 65 -56.15 -11.60 39.83
C GLY A 65 -55.18 -12.74 40.14
N GLY A 66 -55.58 -13.69 40.98
CA GLY A 66 -54.79 -14.85 41.39
C GLY A 66 -54.50 -15.85 40.26
N VAL A 67 -55.41 -16.01 39.29
CA VAL A 67 -55.22 -16.91 38.13
C VAL A 67 -54.64 -16.16 36.93
N LEU A 68 -55.10 -14.94 36.67
CA LEU A 68 -54.72 -14.16 35.49
C LEU A 68 -53.29 -13.64 35.58
N ASN A 69 -52.86 -13.11 36.72
CA ASN A 69 -51.50 -12.57 36.86
C ASN A 69 -50.41 -13.61 36.59
N PRO A 70 -50.46 -14.84 37.15
CA PRO A 70 -49.48 -15.87 36.82
C PRO A 70 -49.47 -16.28 35.35
N ILE A 71 -50.63 -16.38 34.70
CA ILE A 71 -50.74 -16.70 33.27
C ILE A 71 -50.10 -15.60 32.42
N LEU A 72 -50.48 -14.33 32.65
CA LEU A 72 -49.91 -13.19 31.93
C LEU A 72 -48.40 -13.05 32.19
N SER A 73 -47.95 -13.28 33.42
CA SER A 73 -46.53 -13.25 33.78
C SER A 73 -45.74 -14.36 33.08
N PHE A 74 -46.32 -15.55 32.94
CA PHE A 74 -45.71 -16.66 32.21
C PHE A 74 -45.55 -16.34 30.71
N PHE A 75 -46.57 -15.79 30.06
CA PHE A 75 -46.46 -15.35 28.66
C PHE A 75 -45.48 -14.20 28.47
N SER A 76 -45.42 -13.26 29.42
CA SER A 76 -44.44 -12.18 29.43
C SER A 76 -43.00 -12.71 29.53
N PHE A 77 -42.78 -13.72 30.37
CA PHE A 77 -41.50 -14.41 30.48
C PHE A 77 -41.14 -15.17 29.19
N LEU A 78 -42.08 -15.88 28.58
CA LEU A 78 -41.87 -16.55 27.29
C LEU A 78 -41.52 -15.56 26.17
N ALA A 79 -42.21 -14.42 26.11
CA ALA A 79 -41.91 -13.36 25.14
C ALA A 79 -40.50 -12.77 25.34
N LEU A 80 -40.07 -12.61 26.60
CA LEU A 80 -38.70 -12.20 26.92
C LEU A 80 -37.68 -13.25 26.49
N LEU A 81 -37.92 -14.54 26.77
CA LEU A 81 -37.03 -15.63 26.33
C LEU A 81 -36.93 -15.71 24.80
N PHE A 82 -38.03 -15.52 24.09
CA PHE A 82 -38.05 -15.47 22.63
C PHE A 82 -37.21 -14.28 22.13
N THR A 83 -37.42 -13.10 22.69
CA THR A 83 -36.63 -11.90 22.37
C THR A 83 -35.13 -12.12 22.60
N LEU A 84 -34.74 -12.70 23.74
CA LEU A 84 -33.34 -13.04 24.04
C LEU A 84 -32.75 -14.04 23.04
N ARG A 85 -33.54 -15.04 22.64
CA ARG A 85 -33.11 -16.02 21.63
C ARG A 85 -32.88 -15.35 20.26
N LEU A 86 -33.77 -14.44 19.87
CA LEU A 86 -33.65 -13.68 18.62
C LEU A 86 -32.43 -12.76 18.65
N GLN A 87 -32.26 -11.98 19.71
CA GLN A 87 -31.11 -11.09 19.91
C GLN A 87 -29.78 -11.85 19.86
N ARG A 88 -29.69 -13.04 20.49
CA ARG A 88 -28.49 -13.88 20.43
C ARG A 88 -28.17 -14.32 19.00
N LYS A 89 -29.20 -14.65 18.21
CA LYS A 89 -29.04 -15.07 16.82
C LYS A 89 -28.55 -13.91 15.95
N GLU A 90 -29.12 -12.72 16.14
CA GLU A 90 -28.68 -11.50 15.44
C GLU A 90 -27.24 -11.15 15.79
N LEU A 91 -26.88 -11.16 17.09
CA LEU A 91 -25.50 -10.89 17.52
C LEU A 91 -24.50 -11.87 16.88
N THR A 92 -24.84 -13.16 16.81
CA THR A 92 -23.99 -14.17 16.17
C THR A 92 -23.80 -13.87 14.67
N ALA A 93 -24.89 -13.52 13.96
CA ALA A 93 -24.81 -13.15 12.56
C ALA A 93 -23.97 -11.88 12.33
N THR A 94 -24.12 -10.87 13.19
CA THR A 94 -23.31 -9.64 13.15
C THR A 94 -21.83 -9.93 13.41
N MET A 95 -21.51 -10.80 14.38
CA MET A 95 -20.12 -11.21 14.62
C MET A 95 -19.51 -11.93 13.42
N ASP A 96 -20.27 -12.80 12.75
CA ASP A 96 -19.81 -13.50 11.55
C ASP A 96 -19.58 -12.53 10.38
N GLU A 97 -20.47 -11.55 10.18
CA GLU A 97 -20.31 -10.52 9.16
C GLU A 97 -19.12 -9.61 9.45
N LEU A 98 -18.92 -9.20 10.71
CA LEU A 98 -17.77 -8.43 11.13
C LEU A 98 -16.46 -9.18 10.88
N LYS A 99 -16.41 -10.48 11.22
CA LYS A 99 -15.25 -11.33 10.95
C LYS A 99 -14.93 -11.41 9.46
N LYS A 100 -15.94 -11.54 8.59
CA LYS A 100 -15.77 -11.49 7.14
C LYS A 100 -15.24 -10.13 6.68
N SER A 101 -15.79 -9.03 7.21
CA SER A 101 -15.35 -7.67 6.92
C SER A 101 -13.88 -7.45 7.30
N THR A 102 -13.47 -7.87 8.49
CA THR A 102 -12.07 -7.82 8.93
C THR A 102 -11.16 -8.62 8.00
N SER A 103 -11.54 -9.85 7.63
CA SER A 103 -10.73 -10.66 6.70
C SER A 103 -10.60 -10.03 5.31
N ALA A 104 -11.66 -9.39 4.81
CA ALA A 104 -11.62 -8.64 3.54
C ALA A 104 -10.72 -7.40 3.65
N ALA A 105 -10.78 -6.67 4.77
CA ALA A 105 -9.90 -5.53 5.03
C ALA A 105 -8.43 -5.94 5.09
N GLU A 106 -8.10 -7.05 5.77
CA GLU A 106 -6.73 -7.60 5.81
C GLU A 106 -6.24 -7.99 4.41
N SER A 107 -7.10 -8.62 3.60
CA SER A 107 -6.78 -8.93 2.20
C SER A 107 -6.51 -7.66 1.38
N ASN A 108 -7.33 -6.62 1.57
CA ASN A 108 -7.13 -5.34 0.88
C ASN A 108 -5.82 -4.66 1.29
N VAL A 109 -5.47 -4.68 2.57
CA VAL A 109 -4.18 -4.14 3.04
C VAL A 109 -3.01 -4.86 2.37
N ARG A 110 -3.08 -6.19 2.23
CA ARG A 110 -2.04 -6.96 1.51
C ARG A 110 -1.95 -6.54 0.05
N LEU A 111 -3.07 -6.49 -0.67
CA LEU A 111 -3.11 -6.09 -2.07
C LEU A 111 -2.59 -4.66 -2.27
N PHE A 112 -3.01 -3.71 -1.43
CA PHE A 112 -2.50 -2.34 -1.49
C PHE A 112 -1.01 -2.26 -1.19
N THR A 113 -0.50 -3.09 -0.28
CA THR A 113 0.93 -3.12 0.03
C THR A 113 1.73 -3.59 -1.19
N GLU A 114 1.30 -4.66 -1.87
CA GLU A 114 1.96 -5.12 -3.10
C GLU A 114 1.83 -4.09 -4.23
N GLN A 115 0.68 -3.45 -4.37
CA GLN A 115 0.47 -2.39 -5.35
C GLN A 115 1.39 -1.18 -5.12
N ILE A 116 1.54 -0.73 -3.87
CA ILE A 116 2.44 0.38 -3.53
C ILE A 116 3.89 0.01 -3.86
N ARG A 117 4.30 -1.24 -3.64
CA ARG A 117 5.65 -1.71 -4.02
C ARG A 117 5.84 -1.66 -5.54
N ALA A 118 4.89 -2.17 -6.32
CA ALA A 118 4.94 -2.11 -7.78
C ALA A 118 4.97 -0.66 -8.28
N GLN A 119 4.10 0.22 -7.76
CA GLN A 119 4.07 1.64 -8.13
C GLN A 119 5.38 2.37 -7.79
N ARG A 120 6.04 2.02 -6.69
CA ARG A 120 7.36 2.58 -6.33
C ARG A 120 8.48 2.07 -7.25
N LEU A 121 8.33 0.90 -7.86
CA LEU A 121 9.24 0.42 -8.89
C LEU A 121 8.97 1.16 -10.21
N ASP A 122 7.71 1.23 -10.65
CA ASP A 122 7.32 1.95 -11.86
C ASP A 122 7.75 3.43 -11.82
N ALA A 123 7.55 4.10 -10.67
CA ALA A 123 7.97 5.49 -10.49
C ALA A 123 9.50 5.64 -10.62
N PHE A 124 10.27 4.72 -10.03
CA PHE A 124 11.72 4.69 -10.16
C PHE A 124 12.15 4.49 -11.61
N GLU A 125 11.59 3.50 -12.30
CA GLU A 125 11.94 3.18 -13.69
C GLU A 125 11.60 4.34 -14.64
N ASN A 126 10.44 4.97 -14.47
CA ASN A 126 10.07 6.14 -15.27
C ASN A 126 11.05 7.31 -15.09
N THR A 127 11.49 7.58 -13.86
CA THR A 127 12.53 8.59 -13.61
C THR A 127 13.87 8.17 -14.20
N PHE A 128 14.28 6.90 -14.01
CA PHE A 128 15.53 6.37 -14.57
C PHE A 128 15.56 6.50 -16.10
N PHE A 129 14.52 6.03 -16.81
CA PHE A 129 14.47 6.10 -18.27
C PHE A 129 14.33 7.54 -18.79
N SER A 130 13.72 8.44 -18.02
CA SER A 130 13.71 9.87 -18.35
C SER A 130 15.12 10.47 -18.26
N LEU A 131 15.88 10.15 -17.21
CA LEU A 131 17.29 10.53 -17.09
C LEU A 131 18.16 9.87 -18.16
N LEU A 132 17.88 8.60 -18.51
CA LEU A 132 18.57 7.88 -19.58
C LEU A 132 18.39 8.56 -20.93
N LYS A 133 17.16 9.00 -21.23
CA LYS A 133 16.86 9.74 -22.45
C LYS A 133 17.60 11.07 -22.49
N LEU A 134 17.65 11.79 -21.36
CA LEU A 134 18.42 13.03 -21.25
C LEU A 134 19.92 12.76 -21.48
N HIS A 135 20.48 11.77 -20.78
CA HIS A 135 21.87 11.33 -20.92
C HIS A 135 22.21 10.95 -22.36
N ASN A 136 21.36 10.15 -23.02
CA ASN A 136 21.57 9.77 -24.41
C ASN A 136 21.51 10.98 -25.35
N SER A 137 20.59 11.93 -25.13
CA SER A 137 20.53 13.14 -25.96
C SER A 137 21.77 14.03 -25.82
N THR A 138 22.35 14.14 -24.62
CA THR A 138 23.61 14.86 -24.40
C THR A 138 24.78 14.11 -25.02
N PHE A 139 24.79 12.77 -24.90
CA PHE A 139 25.77 11.90 -25.52
C PHE A 139 25.73 11.97 -27.06
N GLU A 140 24.55 12.04 -27.66
CA GLU A 140 24.38 12.21 -29.10
C GLU A 140 24.94 13.57 -29.54
N LYS A 141 24.58 14.67 -28.86
CA LYS A 141 25.11 16.01 -29.18
C LYS A 141 26.64 16.10 -29.13
N MET A 142 27.27 15.48 -28.13
CA MET A 142 28.74 15.49 -28.03
C MET A 142 29.42 14.57 -29.04
N ASN A 143 28.70 13.61 -29.64
CA ASN A 143 29.20 12.68 -30.65
C ASN A 143 28.70 12.94 -32.07
N GLU A 144 27.81 13.91 -32.27
CA GLU A 144 27.33 14.30 -33.58
C GLU A 144 28.48 14.92 -34.38
N PRO A 145 28.88 14.32 -35.53
CA PRO A 145 29.97 14.87 -36.32
C PRO A 145 29.56 16.20 -36.94
N GLU A 146 30.35 17.25 -36.70
CA GLU A 146 30.20 18.49 -37.44
C GLU A 146 30.66 18.26 -38.90
N PRO A 147 30.03 18.90 -39.89
CA PRO A 147 30.42 18.76 -41.29
C PRO A 147 31.87 19.20 -41.49
N ALA A 148 32.59 18.47 -42.34
CA ALA A 148 33.95 18.83 -42.71
C ALA A 148 33.99 20.25 -43.30
N THR A 149 34.97 21.04 -42.87
CA THR A 149 35.25 22.37 -43.42
C THR A 149 36.56 22.32 -44.21
N ALA A 150 36.86 23.38 -44.97
CA ALA A 150 38.13 23.45 -45.71
C ALA A 150 39.37 23.33 -44.81
N GLU A 151 39.23 23.59 -43.51
CA GLU A 151 40.31 23.58 -42.52
C GLU A 151 40.27 22.36 -41.59
N ARG A 152 39.15 21.62 -41.52
CA ARG A 152 38.96 20.58 -40.50
C ARG A 152 38.16 19.38 -41.04
N PRO A 153 38.58 18.14 -40.74
CA PRO A 153 37.81 16.94 -41.06
C PRO A 153 36.47 16.91 -40.30
N ALA A 154 35.54 16.08 -40.75
CA ALA A 154 34.29 15.85 -40.02
C ALA A 154 34.61 15.11 -38.71
N GLU A 155 34.34 15.74 -37.57
CA GLU A 155 34.63 15.21 -36.25
C GLU A 155 33.60 15.72 -35.24
N SER A 156 33.33 14.93 -34.21
CA SER A 156 32.43 15.35 -33.14
C SER A 156 33.13 16.23 -32.10
N PRO A 157 32.39 17.03 -31.32
CA PRO A 157 32.94 17.81 -30.21
C PRO A 157 33.80 16.98 -29.25
N LEU A 158 33.33 15.78 -28.89
CA LEU A 158 34.07 14.85 -28.03
C LEU A 158 35.37 14.38 -28.67
N GLN A 159 35.34 13.96 -29.95
CA GLN A 159 36.55 13.50 -30.64
C GLN A 159 37.61 14.59 -30.70
N ARG A 160 37.21 15.83 -31.02
CA ARG A 160 38.09 16.99 -31.06
C ARG A 160 38.74 17.26 -29.71
N LEU A 161 37.94 17.26 -28.64
CA LEU A 161 38.47 17.44 -27.29
C LEU A 161 39.42 16.30 -26.91
N MET A 162 39.06 15.04 -27.20
CA MET A 162 39.91 13.90 -26.90
C MET A 162 41.25 13.94 -27.65
N MET A 163 41.31 14.52 -28.85
CA MET A 163 42.58 14.77 -29.54
C MET A 163 43.44 15.81 -28.81
N GLN A 164 42.84 16.88 -28.28
CA GLN A 164 43.54 17.89 -27.48
C GLN A 164 43.99 17.37 -26.11
N VAL A 165 43.18 16.52 -25.48
CA VAL A 165 43.48 15.87 -24.20
C VAL A 165 44.64 14.89 -24.37
N ARG A 166 44.63 14.07 -25.43
CA ARG A 166 45.68 13.08 -25.70
C ARG A 166 47.01 13.68 -26.17
N SER A 167 47.02 14.93 -26.64
CA SER A 167 48.26 15.62 -27.00
C SER A 167 49.06 16.08 -25.77
N GLN A 168 48.43 16.16 -24.59
CA GLN A 168 49.09 16.58 -23.35
C GLN A 168 50.11 15.54 -22.87
N ASP A 169 51.18 16.01 -22.21
CA ASP A 169 52.31 15.15 -21.80
C ASP A 169 52.03 14.28 -20.58
N SER A 170 51.13 14.71 -19.69
CA SER A 170 50.75 13.96 -18.49
C SER A 170 49.24 13.82 -18.35
N LEU A 171 48.81 12.86 -17.53
CA LEU A 171 47.40 12.63 -17.22
C LEU A 171 46.78 13.84 -16.49
N GLU A 172 47.54 14.50 -15.62
CA GLU A 172 47.08 15.70 -14.90
C GLU A 172 46.82 16.86 -15.86
N ALA A 173 47.71 17.08 -16.84
CA ALA A 173 47.51 18.09 -17.87
C ALA A 173 46.31 17.74 -18.78
N ALA A 174 46.20 16.48 -19.17
CA ALA A 174 45.06 15.96 -19.94
C ALA A 174 43.73 16.18 -19.20
N ARG A 175 43.71 15.88 -17.90
CA ARG A 175 42.56 16.08 -17.01
C ARG A 175 42.20 17.56 -16.86
N ALA A 176 43.20 18.45 -16.77
CA ALA A 176 42.96 19.90 -16.70
C ALA A 176 42.29 20.43 -17.98
N VAL A 177 42.68 19.94 -19.16
CA VAL A 177 42.03 20.28 -20.44
C VAL A 177 40.60 19.72 -20.50
N MET A 178 40.40 18.52 -19.98
CA MET A 178 39.10 17.85 -19.97
C MET A 178 38.08 18.51 -19.03
N MET A 179 38.56 19.10 -17.94
CA MET A 179 37.79 19.86 -16.96
C MET A 179 37.78 21.37 -17.24
N ALA A 180 38.41 21.83 -18.32
CA ALA A 180 38.17 23.18 -18.81
C ALA A 180 36.70 23.27 -19.23
N ASP A 181 36.07 24.43 -19.07
CA ASP A 181 34.61 24.61 -19.22
C ASP A 181 34.07 24.06 -20.56
N HIS A 182 33.43 22.88 -20.51
CA HIS A 182 32.84 22.18 -21.66
C HIS A 182 31.39 21.80 -21.31
N SER A 183 30.48 22.74 -21.51
CA SER A 183 29.08 22.65 -21.04
C SER A 183 28.37 21.32 -21.31
N GLU A 184 28.56 20.71 -22.48
CA GLU A 184 27.89 19.45 -22.84
C GLU A 184 28.53 18.22 -22.19
N ILE A 185 29.86 18.20 -22.02
CA ILE A 185 30.57 17.06 -21.40
C ILE A 185 30.39 17.09 -19.89
N ASP A 186 30.47 18.27 -19.29
CA ASP A 186 30.14 18.47 -17.87
C ASP A 186 28.71 18.03 -17.57
N HIS A 187 27.75 18.35 -18.47
CA HIS A 187 26.37 17.91 -18.33
C HIS A 187 26.25 16.39 -18.46
N PHE A 188 26.90 15.77 -19.44
CA PHE A 188 26.94 14.31 -19.61
C PHE A 188 27.45 13.60 -18.36
N ILE A 189 28.60 14.03 -17.82
CA ILE A 189 29.20 13.45 -16.61
C ILE A 189 28.30 13.65 -15.40
N SER A 190 27.70 14.84 -15.27
CA SER A 190 26.79 15.15 -14.16
C SER A 190 25.55 14.27 -14.18
N ILE A 191 24.92 14.09 -15.35
CA ILE A 191 23.75 13.21 -15.47
C ILE A 191 24.15 11.76 -15.13
N LEU A 192 25.28 11.28 -15.66
CA LEU A 192 25.77 9.94 -15.35
C LEU A 192 26.00 9.74 -13.85
N LEU A 193 26.64 10.71 -13.18
CA LEU A 193 26.82 10.70 -11.72
C LEU A 193 25.46 10.62 -10.99
N GLU A 194 24.50 11.46 -11.35
CA GLU A 194 23.18 11.47 -10.70
C GLU A 194 22.40 10.18 -10.99
N MET A 195 22.54 9.57 -12.17
CA MET A 195 21.95 8.28 -12.48
C MET A 195 22.56 7.16 -11.62
N LEU A 196 23.88 7.12 -11.46
CA LEU A 196 24.53 6.13 -10.59
C LEU A 196 24.13 6.31 -9.12
N LYS A 197 24.05 7.55 -8.62
CA LYS A 197 23.51 7.84 -7.27
C LYS A 197 22.06 7.39 -7.13
N PHE A 198 21.24 7.63 -8.16
CA PHE A 198 19.83 7.27 -8.15
C PHE A 198 19.63 5.75 -8.08
N ILE A 199 20.43 4.98 -8.83
CA ILE A 199 20.47 3.51 -8.72
C ILE A 199 20.89 3.10 -7.30
N ASP A 200 21.95 3.71 -6.77
CA ASP A 200 22.50 3.37 -5.45
C ASP A 200 21.52 3.61 -4.31
N GLN A 201 20.76 4.71 -4.39
CA GLN A 201 19.73 5.05 -3.41
C GLN A 201 18.56 4.05 -3.41
N LYS A 202 18.22 3.49 -4.57
CA LYS A 202 17.12 2.52 -4.72
C LYS A 202 17.51 1.12 -4.24
N TYR A 203 18.76 0.71 -4.47
CA TYR A 203 19.26 -0.64 -4.20
C TYR A 203 20.44 -0.64 -3.21
N PRO A 204 20.19 -0.36 -1.91
CA PRO A 204 21.23 -0.44 -0.90
C PRO A 204 21.68 -1.89 -0.66
N GLU A 205 22.97 -2.13 -0.91
CA GLU A 205 23.87 -3.27 -0.64
C GLU A 205 23.45 -4.73 -0.94
N ASP A 206 22.18 -5.14 -0.85
CA ASP A 206 21.79 -6.58 -0.91
C ASP A 206 21.17 -7.07 -2.24
N VAL A 207 20.97 -6.20 -3.24
CA VAL A 207 20.35 -6.57 -4.53
C VAL A 207 21.31 -6.26 -5.69
N GLU A 208 22.41 -7.00 -5.74
CA GLU A 208 23.47 -6.79 -6.75
C GLU A 208 22.97 -6.95 -8.19
N THR A 209 22.09 -7.93 -8.44
CA THR A 209 21.60 -8.23 -9.79
C THR A 209 20.81 -7.06 -10.39
N ASP A 210 19.94 -6.42 -9.61
CA ASP A 210 19.07 -5.35 -10.12
C ASP A 210 19.85 -4.05 -10.32
N ARG A 211 20.74 -3.67 -9.38
CA ARG A 211 21.55 -2.46 -9.52
C ARG A 211 22.49 -2.55 -10.73
N MET A 212 23.07 -3.74 -10.96
CA MET A 212 23.97 -3.97 -12.09
C MET A 212 23.22 -3.98 -13.42
N PHE A 213 21.96 -4.41 -13.46
CA PHE A 213 21.13 -4.31 -14.66
C PHE A 213 21.06 -2.87 -15.18
N TYR A 214 20.67 -1.90 -14.33
CA TYR A 214 20.59 -0.50 -14.74
C TYR A 214 21.96 0.11 -15.08
N ALA A 215 23.02 -0.25 -14.33
CA ALA A 215 24.37 0.20 -14.64
C ALA A 215 24.88 -0.33 -15.99
N ASN A 216 24.58 -1.58 -16.33
CA ASN A 216 24.98 -2.17 -17.61
C ASN A 216 24.26 -1.53 -18.80
N ILE A 217 23.02 -1.05 -18.62
CA ILE A 217 22.34 -0.23 -19.63
C ILE A 217 23.16 1.05 -19.91
N LEU A 218 23.67 1.71 -18.88
CA LEU A 218 24.50 2.91 -19.03
C LEU A 218 25.82 2.60 -19.77
N LYS A 219 26.47 1.49 -19.43
CA LYS A 219 27.70 1.04 -20.12
C LYS A 219 27.46 0.81 -21.61
N ALA A 220 26.34 0.21 -21.98
CA ALA A 220 26.06 -0.18 -23.36
C ALA A 220 25.82 1.02 -24.30
N ILE A 221 25.47 2.20 -23.77
CA ILE A 221 25.11 3.38 -24.57
C ILE A 221 26.33 4.23 -24.93
N ILE A 222 27.40 4.19 -24.13
CA ILE A 222 28.53 5.11 -24.28
C ILE A 222 29.67 4.48 -25.08
N ASN A 223 30.40 5.30 -25.83
CA ASN A 223 31.52 4.86 -26.67
C ASN A 223 32.87 4.90 -25.92
N GLN A 224 33.93 4.38 -26.56
CA GLN A 224 35.27 4.32 -25.98
C GLN A 224 35.88 5.68 -25.63
N ASP A 225 35.57 6.73 -26.39
CA ASP A 225 36.07 8.07 -26.11
C ASP A 225 35.35 8.69 -24.89
N ALA A 226 34.06 8.37 -24.69
CA ALA A 226 33.30 8.75 -23.51
C ALA A 226 33.68 7.93 -22.26
N PHE A 227 34.01 6.65 -22.38
CA PHE A 227 34.58 5.89 -21.25
C PHE A 227 35.90 6.52 -20.76
N GLU A 228 36.76 6.94 -21.69
CA GLU A 228 38.00 7.64 -21.33
C GLU A 228 37.72 9.00 -20.69
N ALA A 229 36.72 9.74 -21.19
CA ALA A 229 36.23 10.96 -20.56
C ALA A 229 35.82 10.73 -19.10
N VAL A 230 35.00 9.70 -18.85
CA VAL A 230 34.58 9.33 -17.49
C VAL A 230 35.78 9.00 -16.61
N ALA A 231 36.75 8.25 -17.11
CA ALA A 231 37.98 7.92 -16.38
C ALA A 231 38.77 9.19 -15.99
N LEU A 232 38.91 10.15 -16.91
CA LEU A 232 39.58 11.43 -16.65
C LEU A 232 38.87 12.25 -15.57
N TYR A 233 37.54 12.35 -15.63
CA TYR A 233 36.74 13.06 -14.62
C TYR A 233 36.87 12.42 -13.23
N ALA A 234 36.86 11.09 -13.17
CA ALA A 234 36.93 10.34 -11.92
C ALA A 234 38.36 10.12 -11.38
N ALA A 235 39.41 10.41 -12.14
CA ALA A 235 40.81 10.28 -11.73
C ALA A 235 41.25 11.32 -10.67
N THR A 236 40.66 11.26 -9.48
CA THR A 236 40.94 12.15 -8.35
C THR A 236 41.25 11.38 -7.08
N HIS A 237 42.17 11.90 -6.28
CA HIS A 237 42.42 11.47 -4.91
C HIS A 237 41.84 12.43 -3.87
N ASN A 238 41.26 13.56 -4.29
CA ASN A 238 40.74 14.57 -3.37
C ASN A 238 39.37 14.16 -2.81
N PRO A 239 39.25 13.80 -1.51
CA PRO A 239 37.99 13.33 -0.93
C PRO A 239 36.92 14.42 -0.85
N HIS A 240 37.30 15.70 -0.92
CA HIS A 240 36.38 16.84 -0.87
C HIS A 240 35.80 17.19 -2.25
N SER A 241 36.24 16.53 -3.32
CA SER A 241 35.72 16.75 -4.66
C SER A 241 34.40 15.98 -4.86
N PRO A 242 33.37 16.57 -5.51
CA PRO A 242 32.17 15.83 -5.89
C PRO A 242 32.48 14.63 -6.80
N TYR A 243 33.59 14.69 -7.55
CA TYR A 243 34.07 13.61 -8.41
C TYR A 243 34.71 12.44 -7.64
N PHE A 244 34.95 12.57 -6.33
CA PHE A 244 35.39 11.44 -5.51
C PHE A 244 34.25 10.44 -5.28
N VAL A 245 33.04 10.94 -5.02
CA VAL A 245 31.83 10.09 -4.98
C VAL A 245 31.60 9.46 -6.35
N PHE A 246 31.81 10.21 -7.42
CA PHE A 246 31.71 9.68 -8.78
C PHE A 246 32.69 8.53 -9.01
N LYS A 247 33.96 8.69 -8.59
CA LYS A 247 34.95 7.61 -8.59
C LYS A 247 34.41 6.37 -7.87
N GLN A 248 33.98 6.49 -6.62
CA GLN A 248 33.48 5.33 -5.86
C GLN A 248 32.31 4.62 -6.57
N LEU A 249 31.41 5.36 -7.19
CA LEU A 249 30.28 4.80 -7.93
C LEU A 249 30.74 4.07 -9.20
N ILE A 250 31.63 4.65 -10.00
CA ILE A 250 32.10 3.97 -11.22
C ILE A 250 32.90 2.71 -10.92
N GLU A 251 33.57 2.65 -9.75
CA GLU A 251 34.24 1.45 -9.26
C GLU A 251 33.22 0.41 -8.79
N LYS A 252 32.23 0.82 -7.98
CA LYS A 252 31.16 -0.04 -7.48
C LYS A 252 30.33 -0.67 -8.60
N TYR A 253 30.07 0.07 -9.67
CA TYR A 253 29.29 -0.38 -10.82
C TYR A 253 30.16 -0.93 -11.96
N GLU A 254 31.47 -1.03 -11.75
CA GLU A 254 32.41 -1.56 -12.72
C GLU A 254 32.30 -0.90 -14.11
N LEU A 255 32.05 0.41 -14.13
CA LEU A 255 31.70 1.14 -15.35
C LEU A 255 32.84 1.14 -16.36
N LEU A 256 34.09 1.19 -15.89
CA LEU A 256 35.28 1.28 -16.74
C LEU A 256 35.80 -0.07 -17.26
N GLN A 257 35.16 -1.21 -16.95
CA GLN A 257 35.62 -2.53 -17.44
C GLN A 257 35.63 -2.64 -18.98
N GLU A 258 34.70 -1.94 -19.63
CA GLU A 258 34.56 -1.90 -21.10
C GLU A 258 35.58 -0.94 -21.76
N LEU A 259 36.34 -0.17 -20.98
CA LEU A 259 37.36 0.72 -21.51
C LEU A 259 38.53 -0.10 -22.09
N ASP A 260 38.74 0.00 -23.40
CA ASP A 260 39.84 -0.69 -24.07
C ASP A 260 41.15 0.10 -23.99
N LEU A 261 41.92 -0.17 -22.95
CA LEU A 261 43.24 0.42 -22.72
C LEU A 261 44.33 -0.10 -23.69
N ARG A 262 44.07 -1.15 -24.50
CA ARG A 262 45.06 -1.72 -25.42
C ARG A 262 45.28 -0.85 -26.65
N ALA A 263 44.30 -0.04 -27.03
CA ALA A 263 44.40 0.85 -28.18
C ALA A 263 45.58 1.81 -28.06
N VAL A 264 46.39 1.91 -29.12
CA VAL A 264 47.62 2.74 -29.17
C VAL A 264 47.37 4.17 -28.70
N LYS A 265 46.23 4.76 -29.09
CA LYS A 265 45.84 6.13 -28.72
C LYS A 265 45.61 6.36 -27.21
N ARG A 266 45.50 5.30 -26.41
CA ARG A 266 45.27 5.35 -24.95
C ARG A 266 46.45 4.87 -24.11
N GLN A 267 47.45 4.23 -24.73
CA GLN A 267 48.61 3.66 -24.03
C GLN A 267 49.40 4.70 -23.23
N LYS A 268 49.45 5.96 -23.70
CA LYS A 268 50.17 7.06 -23.02
C LYS A 268 49.72 7.25 -21.57
N PHE A 269 48.43 7.10 -21.28
CA PHE A 269 47.86 7.40 -19.97
C PHE A 269 47.56 6.16 -19.12
N VAL A 270 47.82 4.94 -19.61
CA VAL A 270 47.50 3.69 -18.90
C VAL A 270 48.13 3.64 -17.51
N ALA A 271 49.42 3.95 -17.40
CA ALA A 271 50.11 3.97 -16.11
C ALA A 271 49.48 4.95 -15.11
N GLY A 272 49.00 6.10 -15.59
CA GLY A 272 48.28 7.08 -14.78
C GLY A 272 46.90 6.55 -14.36
N TYR A 273 46.11 6.00 -15.29
CA TYR A 273 44.80 5.43 -14.96
C TYR A 273 44.90 4.32 -13.92
N LEU A 274 45.92 3.45 -13.99
CA LEU A 274 46.13 2.37 -13.02
C LEU A 274 46.45 2.87 -11.60
N GLN A 275 47.01 4.07 -11.43
CA GLN A 275 47.20 4.67 -10.11
C GLN A 275 45.87 5.07 -9.46
N PHE A 276 44.89 5.47 -10.28
CA PHE A 276 43.56 5.83 -9.80
C PHE A 276 42.62 4.64 -9.73
N PHE A 277 42.73 3.69 -10.67
CA PHE A 277 41.82 2.56 -10.85
C PHE A 277 42.61 1.24 -11.00
N PRO A 278 43.15 0.68 -9.89
CA PRO A 278 43.95 -0.54 -9.93
C PRO A 278 43.21 -1.74 -10.57
N GLN A 279 41.88 -1.80 -10.42
CA GLN A 279 41.00 -2.82 -11.00
C GLN A 279 40.96 -2.85 -12.54
N LEU A 280 41.52 -1.84 -13.22
CA LEU A 280 41.66 -1.85 -14.68
C LEU A 280 42.87 -2.66 -15.17
N GLU A 281 43.71 -3.15 -14.26
CA GLU A 281 44.79 -4.07 -14.57
C GLU A 281 44.19 -5.42 -15.02
N LYS A 282 44.04 -5.60 -16.33
CA LYS A 282 43.64 -6.91 -16.88
C LYS A 282 44.77 -7.91 -16.58
N PRO A 283 44.46 -9.13 -16.09
CA PRO A 283 45.47 -10.15 -15.90
C PRO A 283 46.19 -10.38 -17.24
N VAL A 284 47.51 -10.42 -17.19
CA VAL A 284 48.35 -10.72 -18.36
C VAL A 284 47.84 -12.05 -18.93
N ASP A 285 47.30 -12.01 -20.15
CA ASP A 285 46.95 -13.21 -20.91
C ASP A 285 48.23 -14.08 -20.99
N ASN A 286 48.21 -15.24 -20.33
CA ASN A 286 49.16 -16.33 -20.55
C ASN A 286 48.75 -17.12 -21.79
#